data_AF-A0AAI9YN66-F1
#
_entry.id   AF-A0AAI9YN66-F1
#
_cell.length_a   1.000
_cell.length_b   1.000
_cell.length_c   1.000
_cell.angle_alpha   90.00
_cell.angle_beta   90.00
_cell.angle_gamma   90.00
#
_symmetry.space_group_name_H-M   'P 1'
#
loop_
_entity.id
_entity.type
_entity.pdbx_description
1 polymer ?
#
loop_
_entity_poly.entity_id
_entity_poly.type
_entity_poly.pdbx_seq_one_letter_code
_entity_poly.pdbx_strand_id
1 'polypeptide(L)'
;MSAEHYDPVDVDKELRNDTAALVRSGVNVHSRDQPNTYIADRMNGTHWDVTGVGFGQRGAPILDVVTRFEDNLHQFRENAPLTPTIFNWGPTTLAASVIRHVPLKEDCSNKPGKLIVGTD
;
A
#
# COMPACT_ATOMS: atom_id res chain seq x y z
N MET A 1 -1.83 -17.67 20.65
CA MET A 1 -1.60 -16.78 19.49
C MET A 1 -0.12 -16.84 19.16
N SER A 2 0.26 -17.66 18.18
CA SER A 2 1.63 -17.64 17.66
C SER A 2 1.78 -16.35 16.86
N ALA A 3 2.66 -15.46 17.30
CA ALA A 3 3.15 -14.38 16.47
C ALA A 3 3.90 -15.03 15.29
N GLU A 4 3.23 -15.11 14.15
CA GLU A 4 3.79 -15.72 12.94
C GLU A 4 5.07 -14.97 12.57
N HIS A 5 6.22 -15.65 12.72
CA HIS A 5 7.49 -15.18 12.21
C HIS A 5 7.48 -15.42 10.70
N TYR A 6 7.24 -14.37 9.94
CA TYR A 6 7.42 -14.39 8.49
C TYR A 6 8.88 -14.06 8.17
N ASP A 7 9.50 -14.84 7.26
CA ASP A 7 10.83 -14.50 6.74
C ASP A 7 10.74 -13.16 5.98
N PRO A 8 11.57 -12.14 6.33
CA PRO A 8 11.57 -10.85 5.64
C PRO A 8 11.71 -10.94 4.12
N VAL A 9 12.45 -11.92 3.61
CA VAL A 9 12.64 -12.13 2.16
C VAL A 9 11.35 -12.63 1.51
N ASP A 10 10.66 -13.55 2.17
CA ASP A 10 9.37 -14.06 1.68
C ASP A 10 8.30 -12.97 1.74
N VAL A 11 8.29 -12.15 2.80
CA VAL A 11 7.37 -11.00 2.92
C VAL A 11 7.58 -10.01 1.77
N ASP A 12 8.82 -9.60 1.50
CA ASP A 12 9.10 -8.66 0.40
C ASP A 12 8.69 -9.25 -0.96
N LYS A 13 8.99 -10.52 -1.20
CA LYS A 13 8.58 -11.22 -2.42
C LYS A 13 7.06 -11.27 -2.57
N GLU A 14 6.33 -11.60 -1.51
CA GLU A 14 4.87 -11.66 -1.51
C GLU A 14 4.24 -10.29 -1.74
N LEU A 15 4.75 -9.25 -1.07
CA LEU A 15 4.28 -7.88 -1.28
C LEU A 15 4.49 -7.40 -2.72
N ARG A 16 5.63 -7.74 -3.35
CA ARG A 16 5.89 -7.45 -4.77
C ARG A 16 4.93 -8.21 -5.69
N ASN A 17 4.70 -9.48 -5.40
CA ASN A 17 3.79 -10.31 -6.19
C ASN A 17 2.35 -9.80 -6.12
N ASP A 18 1.89 -9.42 -4.93
CA ASP A 18 0.53 -8.93 -4.71
C ASP A 18 0.34 -7.51 -5.30
N THR A 19 1.37 -6.66 -5.22
CA THR A 19 1.41 -5.38 -5.93
C THR A 19 1.32 -5.58 -7.45
N ALA A 20 2.07 -6.52 -8.00
CA ALA A 20 2.00 -6.84 -9.42
C ALA A 20 0.64 -7.41 -9.82
N ALA A 21 -0.03 -8.16 -8.93
CA ALA A 21 -1.39 -8.65 -9.17
C ALA A 21 -2.40 -7.50 -9.26
N LEU A 22 -2.31 -6.50 -8.39
CA LEU A 22 -3.12 -5.29 -8.46
C LEU A 22 -2.91 -4.50 -9.76
N VAL A 23 -1.65 -4.34 -10.17
CA VAL A 23 -1.33 -3.67 -11.43
C VAL A 23 -1.92 -4.44 -12.61
N ARG A 24 -1.77 -5.77 -12.64
CA ARG A 24 -2.40 -6.62 -13.68
C ARG A 24 -3.92 -6.53 -13.67
N SER A 25 -4.54 -6.28 -12.52
CA SER A 25 -6.00 -6.12 -12.41
C SER A 25 -6.50 -4.73 -12.80
N GLY A 26 -5.63 -3.85 -13.33
CA GLY A 26 -6.02 -2.50 -13.79
C GLY A 26 -5.83 -1.40 -12.75
N VAL A 27 -5.30 -1.69 -11.56
CA VAL A 27 -5.14 -0.68 -10.49
C VAL A 27 -3.82 0.07 -10.69
N ASN A 28 -3.87 1.40 -10.62
CA ASN A 28 -2.67 2.22 -10.53
C ASN A 28 -2.17 2.18 -9.09
N VAL A 29 -0.92 1.76 -8.90
CA VAL A 29 -0.32 1.61 -7.56
C VAL A 29 0.86 2.54 -7.45
N HIS A 30 0.81 3.46 -6.49
CA HIS A 30 2.01 4.17 -6.05
C HIS A 30 2.63 3.43 -4.88
N SER A 31 3.76 2.78 -5.12
CA SER A 31 4.47 1.97 -4.13
C SER A 31 5.91 2.45 -4.07
N ARG A 32 6.40 2.85 -2.88
CA ARG A 32 7.83 2.78 -2.57
C ARG A 32 8.11 2.95 -1.08
N ASP A 33 9.19 2.31 -0.69
CA ASP A 33 9.91 2.43 0.58
C ASP A 33 10.73 3.73 0.65
N GLN A 34 10.08 4.89 0.41
CA GLN A 34 10.75 6.20 0.45
C GLN A 34 10.51 6.93 1.78
N PRO A 35 11.32 7.95 2.10
CA PRO A 35 11.10 8.82 3.24
C PRO A 35 9.68 9.41 3.25
N ASN A 36 9.10 9.57 4.43
CA ASN A 36 7.73 10.07 4.62
C ASN A 36 7.53 11.48 4.03
N THR A 37 8.61 12.25 3.85
CA THR A 37 8.59 13.59 3.25
C THR A 37 8.01 13.62 1.83
N TYR A 38 7.98 12.48 1.13
CA TYR A 38 7.45 12.42 -0.24
C TYR A 38 5.96 12.08 -0.33
N ILE A 39 5.28 11.78 0.77
CA ILE A 39 3.84 11.44 0.73
C ILE A 39 3.02 12.67 0.36
N ALA A 40 3.27 13.82 0.99
CA ALA A 40 2.55 15.06 0.68
C ALA A 40 2.68 15.44 -0.80
N ASP A 41 3.90 15.42 -1.34
CA ASP A 41 4.17 15.74 -2.75
C ASP A 41 3.44 14.80 -3.72
N ARG A 42 3.39 13.50 -3.40
CA ARG A 42 2.67 12.51 -4.21
C ARG A 42 1.17 12.68 -4.13
N MET A 43 0.66 13.02 -2.95
CA MET A 43 -0.77 13.16 -2.73
C MET A 43 -1.32 14.43 -3.36
N ASN A 44 -0.49 15.46 -3.51
CA ASN A 44 -0.86 16.71 -4.13
C ASN A 44 -1.34 16.51 -5.59
N GLY A 45 -2.49 17.10 -5.91
CA GLY A 45 -3.05 17.09 -7.27
C GLY A 45 -3.53 15.72 -7.78
N THR A 46 -3.46 14.66 -6.97
CA THR A 46 -3.87 13.31 -7.35
C THR A 46 -5.10 12.89 -6.53
N HIS A 47 -6.14 12.42 -7.21
CA HIS A 47 -7.29 11.81 -6.55
C HIS A 47 -7.00 10.34 -6.21
N TRP A 48 -7.07 9.99 -4.93
CA TRP A 48 -6.79 8.65 -4.44
C TRP A 48 -8.07 7.93 -4.06
N ASP A 49 -8.27 6.74 -4.62
CA ASP A 49 -9.39 5.88 -4.24
C ASP A 49 -9.19 5.24 -2.86
N VAL A 50 -7.94 4.89 -2.52
CA VAL A 50 -7.52 4.38 -1.21
C VAL A 50 -6.08 4.80 -0.88
N THR A 51 -5.80 4.95 0.41
CA THR A 51 -4.44 4.97 0.99
C THR A 51 -4.20 3.67 1.76
N GLY A 52 -2.96 3.25 2.00
CA GLY A 52 -2.74 1.98 2.70
C GLY A 52 -1.41 1.85 3.42
N VAL A 53 -1.43 1.13 4.54
CA VAL A 53 -0.24 0.73 5.30
C VAL A 53 -0.16 -0.79 5.39
N GLY A 54 1.00 -1.32 5.02
CA GLY A 54 1.31 -2.75 4.99
C GLY A 54 1.35 -3.42 6.37
N PHE A 55 1.01 -4.72 6.42
CA PHE A 55 1.21 -5.60 7.59
C PHE A 55 2.64 -5.54 8.13
N GLY A 56 3.66 -5.49 7.26
CA GLY A 56 5.07 -5.42 7.66
C GLY A 56 5.40 -4.20 8.53
N GLN A 57 4.75 -3.05 8.30
CA GLN A 57 4.92 -1.89 9.17
C GLN A 57 4.12 -2.00 10.48
N ARG A 58 2.89 -2.51 10.40
CA ARG A 58 2.00 -2.61 11.58
C ARG A 58 2.36 -3.74 12.55
N GLY A 59 3.01 -4.79 12.06
CA GLY A 59 3.44 -5.95 12.85
C GLY A 59 4.87 -5.82 13.40
N ALA A 60 5.60 -4.77 13.04
CA ALA A 60 7.00 -4.61 13.44
C ALA A 60 7.13 -4.13 14.89
N PRO A 61 7.97 -4.78 15.73
CA PRO A 61 8.29 -4.31 17.07
C PRO A 61 9.42 -3.25 17.09
N ILE A 62 9.75 -2.64 15.94
CA ILE A 62 10.87 -1.72 15.76
C ILE A 62 10.34 -0.28 15.85
N LEU A 63 10.82 0.50 16.82
CA LEU A 63 10.31 1.86 17.08
C LEU A 63 10.31 2.74 15.82
N ASP A 64 11.38 2.73 15.03
CA ASP A 64 11.45 3.53 13.80
C ASP A 64 10.35 3.16 12.78
N VAL A 65 9.99 1.87 12.73
CA VAL A 65 8.91 1.39 11.85
C VAL A 65 7.54 1.80 12.40
N VAL A 66 7.37 1.79 13.72
CA VAL A 66 6.15 2.28 14.39
C VAL A 66 5.98 3.78 14.15
N THR A 67 7.02 4.59 14.35
CA THR A 67 7.01 6.03 14.04
C THR A 67 6.63 6.27 12.57
N ARG A 68 7.21 5.48 11.66
CA ARG A 68 6.88 5.59 10.24
C ARG A 68 5.43 5.26 9.92
N PHE A 69 4.85 4.27 10.61
CA PHE A 69 3.42 3.96 10.50
C PHE A 69 2.56 5.15 10.94
N GLU A 70 2.85 5.74 12.10
CA GLU A 70 2.12 6.90 12.63
C GLU A 70 2.20 8.12 11.70
N ASP A 71 3.40 8.42 11.21
CA ASP A 71 3.64 9.49 10.23
C ASP A 71 2.83 9.29 8.95
N ASN A 72 2.79 8.07 8.41
CA ASN A 72 2.01 7.76 7.20
C ASN A 72 0.53 8.06 7.41
N LEU A 73 -0.04 7.65 8.54
CA LEU A 73 -1.44 7.94 8.87
C LEU A 73 -1.70 9.44 9.02
N HIS A 74 -0.79 10.16 9.66
CA HIS A 74 -0.88 11.62 9.77
C HIS A 74 -0.86 12.27 8.38
N GLN A 75 0.08 11.91 7.52
CA GLN A 75 0.19 12.44 6.16
C GLN A 75 -1.05 12.11 5.31
N PHE A 76 -1.61 10.90 5.40
CA PHE A 76 -2.85 10.55 4.70
C PHE A 76 -4.02 11.43 5.15
N ARG A 77 -4.14 11.67 6.46
CA ARG A 77 -5.20 12.51 7.03
C ARG A 77 -5.08 13.97 6.59
N GLU A 78 -3.87 14.53 6.55
CA GLU A 78 -3.66 15.91 6.15
C GLU A 78 -3.89 16.12 4.64
N ASN A 79 -3.46 15.17 3.80
CA ASN A 79 -3.42 15.37 2.34
C ASN A 79 -4.59 14.73 1.57
N ALA A 80 -5.26 13.71 2.12
CA ALA A 80 -6.49 13.13 1.56
C ALA A 80 -7.46 12.69 2.67
N PRO A 81 -8.02 13.63 3.46
CA PRO A 81 -8.82 13.33 4.65
C PRO A 81 -10.07 12.47 4.40
N LEU A 82 -10.57 12.45 3.16
CA LEU A 82 -11.76 11.69 2.78
C LEU A 82 -11.44 10.37 2.07
N THR A 83 -10.17 10.12 1.73
CA THR A 83 -9.75 8.87 1.10
C THR A 83 -9.67 7.76 2.16
N PRO A 84 -10.36 6.63 1.99
CA PRO A 84 -10.28 5.51 2.93
C PRO A 84 -8.84 5.00 3.09
N THR A 85 -8.41 4.78 4.33
CA THR A 85 -7.17 4.05 4.63
C THR A 85 -7.46 2.57 4.83
N ILE A 86 -6.75 1.72 4.10
CA ILE A 86 -6.87 0.26 4.15
C ILE A 86 -5.65 -0.39 4.81
N PHE A 87 -5.86 -1.58 5.35
CA PHE A 87 -4.83 -2.39 5.98
C PHE A 87 -4.94 -3.84 5.51
N ASN A 88 -3.87 -4.38 4.94
CA ASN A 88 -3.77 -5.82 4.68
C ASN A 88 -3.48 -6.58 5.98
N TRP A 89 -4.17 -7.69 6.24
CA TRP A 89 -4.03 -8.47 7.49
C TRP A 89 -2.97 -9.57 7.42
N GLY A 90 -2.28 -9.68 6.29
CA GLY A 90 -1.15 -10.58 6.05
C GLY A 90 -0.40 -10.18 4.77
N PRO A 91 0.79 -10.75 4.52
CA PRO A 91 1.65 -10.35 3.40
C PRO A 91 1.04 -10.57 2.01
N THR A 92 0.07 -11.47 1.88
CA THR A 92 -0.61 -11.84 0.62
C THR A 92 -2.04 -11.29 0.48
N THR A 93 -2.41 -10.29 1.28
CA THR A 93 -3.81 -9.83 1.41
C THR A 93 -4.03 -8.37 0.98
N LEU A 94 -3.04 -7.75 0.32
CA LEU A 94 -3.13 -6.39 -0.18
C LEU A 94 -4.19 -6.28 -1.29
N ALA A 95 -4.20 -7.21 -2.25
CA ALA A 95 -5.19 -7.19 -3.33
C ALA A 95 -6.63 -7.27 -2.78
N ALA A 96 -6.87 -8.17 -1.83
CA ALA A 96 -8.16 -8.32 -1.18
C ALA A 96 -8.57 -7.05 -0.40
N SER A 97 -7.60 -6.37 0.23
CA SER A 97 -7.85 -5.13 0.97
C SER A 97 -8.23 -3.97 0.05
N VAL A 98 -7.61 -3.88 -1.14
CA VAL A 98 -7.96 -2.86 -2.13
C VAL A 98 -9.34 -3.12 -2.75
N ILE A 99 -9.59 -4.33 -3.25
CA ILE A 99 -10.81 -4.66 -4.02
C ILE A 99 -12.09 -4.45 -3.20
N ARG A 100 -12.03 -4.64 -1.88
CA ARG A 100 -13.15 -4.38 -0.96
C ARG A 100 -13.60 -2.91 -0.92
N HIS A 101 -12.70 -1.99 -1.26
CA HIS A 101 -12.95 -0.55 -1.23
C HIS A 101 -13.01 0.06 -2.64
N VAL A 102 -12.29 -0.54 -3.59
CA VAL A 102 -12.20 -0.12 -4.99
C VAL A 102 -12.55 -1.32 -5.88
N PRO A 103 -13.85 -1.67 -6.01
CA PRO A 103 -14.25 -2.80 -6.83
C PRO A 103 -13.92 -2.54 -8.30
N LEU A 104 -13.37 -3.55 -8.97
CA LEU A 104 -13.08 -3.48 -10.40
C LEU A 104 -14.40 -3.37 -11.17
N LYS A 105 -14.49 -2.37 -12.05
CA LYS A 105 -15.70 -2.09 -12.85
C LYS A 105 -15.77 -2.93 -14.12
N GLU A 106 -14.63 -3.40 -14.63
CA GLU A 106 -14.51 -4.22 -15.82
C GLU A 106 -13.32 -5.19 -15.70
N ASP A 107 -13.26 -6.19 -16.59
CA ASP A 107 -12.06 -7.02 -16.73
C ASP A 107 -10.95 -6.20 -17.42
N CYS A 108 -9.92 -5.87 -16.64
CA CYS A 108 -8.75 -5.12 -17.09
C CYS A 108 -7.62 -6.02 -17.61
N SER A 109 -7.88 -7.29 -17.96
CA SER A 109 -6.88 -8.24 -18.46
C SER A 109 -6.04 -7.71 -19.63
N ASN A 110 -6.62 -6.86 -20.49
CA ASN A 110 -5.95 -6.23 -21.63
C ASN A 110 -5.58 -4.74 -21.39
N LYS A 111 -5.83 -4.21 -20.18
CA LYS A 111 -5.60 -2.82 -19.79
C LYS A 111 -5.01 -2.76 -18.37
N PRO A 112 -3.79 -3.29 -18.15
CA PRO A 112 -3.18 -3.25 -16.83
C PRO A 112 -3.00 -1.80 -16.37
N GLY A 113 -3.04 -1.61 -15.05
CA GLY A 113 -2.73 -0.33 -14.42
C GLY A 113 -1.23 -0.03 -14.51
N LYS A 114 -0.82 0.98 -13.77
CA LYS A 114 0.58 1.42 -13.72
C LYS A 114 1.15 1.24 -12.32
N LEU A 115 2.32 0.63 -12.24
CA LEU A 115 3.17 0.75 -11.07
C LEU A 115 3.92 2.09 -11.17
N ILE A 116 3.60 3.01 -10.28
CA ILE A 116 4.23 4.33 -10.21
C ILE A 116 5.23 4.28 -9.05
N VAL A 117 6.49 4.06 -9.41
CA VAL A 117 7.62 4.21 -8.49
C VAL A 117 8.09 5.66 -8.55
N GLY A 118 8.25 6.32 -7.41
CA GLY A 118 8.86 7.65 -7.38
C GLY A 118 10.23 7.57 -8.04
N THR A 119 10.43 8.33 -9.10
CA THR A 119 11.76 8.54 -9.72
C THR A 119 12.66 9.18 -8.67
N ASP A 120 13.90 8.70 -8.60
CA ASP A 120 14.95 9.27 -7.73
C ASP A 120 15.18 10.77 -8.02
#